data_AF-A0A1F3TYX7-F1
#
_entry.id   AF-A0A1F3TYX7-F1
#
_cell.length_a   1.000
_cell.length_b   1.000
_cell.length_c   1.000
_cell.angle_alpha   90.00
_cell.angle_beta   90.00
_cell.angle_gamma   90.00
#
_symmetry.space_group_name_H-M   'P 1'
#
loop_
_entity.id
_entity.type
_entity.pdbx_description
1 polymer ?
#
loop_
_entity_poly.entity_id
_entity_poly.type
_entity_poly.pdbx_seq_one_letter_code
_entity_poly.pdbx_strand_id
1 'polypeptide(L)'
;MNSRIFTLSVALICLFSCQVQTKRPELQDGENKNESFSTLVDPKYSLTQDRAEFEKLRETMPEAKRRANDEKALLAEWMNGDRLLPSDIREKYDNLVRKKRELFNSDMTKLRDHFSKNEKKNREDFLKSIEQDRIDFSKHKRDREARNDFFNELDQKRKDYFSELREKRDEFESDVRDKRKNFEDYIKERNLNFNSELKLYSERWNTQNKNK
;
A
#
# COMPACT_ATOMS: atom_id res chain seq x y z
N MET A 1 -26.03 89.64 17.62
CA MET A 1 -25.13 89.82 18.79
C MET A 1 -24.07 88.72 18.74
N ASN A 2 -22.81 89.16 18.59
CA ASN A 2 -21.51 88.54 18.93
C ASN A 2 -21.23 87.12 18.39
N SER A 3 -20.54 86.86 17.27
CA SER A 3 -19.25 87.33 16.70
C SER A 3 -18.00 86.55 17.19
N ARG A 4 -17.12 86.28 16.20
CA ARG A 4 -15.69 85.84 16.22
C ARG A 4 -15.45 84.32 16.26
N ILE A 5 -14.95 83.64 15.22
CA ILE A 5 -13.67 83.73 14.46
C ILE A 5 -12.44 83.54 15.35
N PHE A 6 -11.75 82.40 15.21
CA PHE A 6 -10.29 82.32 15.33
C PHE A 6 -9.72 81.12 14.56
N THR A 7 -8.86 81.44 13.59
CA THR A 7 -7.96 80.59 12.80
C THR A 7 -6.59 80.48 13.48
N LEU A 8 -5.94 79.31 13.48
CA LEU A 8 -4.46 79.10 13.63
C LEU A 8 -4.21 77.57 13.52
N SER A 9 -3.61 76.96 12.48
CA SER A 9 -2.26 77.01 11.88
C SER A 9 -1.12 76.37 12.70
N VAL A 10 -0.31 75.50 12.03
CA VAL A 10 1.05 75.00 12.36
C VAL A 10 1.08 73.75 13.27
N ALA A 11 1.81 72.64 13.08
CA ALA A 11 2.90 72.14 12.20
C ALA A 11 2.74 70.60 12.05
N LEU A 12 2.97 69.94 10.92
CA LEU A 12 4.25 69.53 10.30
C LEU A 12 5.27 68.87 11.25
N ILE A 13 5.23 67.54 11.39
CA ILE A 13 6.44 66.71 11.59
C ILE A 13 6.34 65.47 10.69
N CYS A 14 7.21 65.45 9.69
CA CYS A 14 7.56 64.31 8.87
C CYS A 14 8.32 63.28 9.71
N LEU A 15 7.90 62.01 9.67
CA LEU A 15 8.81 60.89 9.94
C LEU A 15 8.77 59.93 8.76
N PHE A 16 9.93 59.89 8.11
CA PHE A 16 10.36 58.97 7.07
C PHE A 16 10.15 57.52 7.48
N SER A 17 9.48 56.75 6.62
CA SER A 17 9.73 55.32 6.50
C SER A 17 9.95 55.02 5.01
N CYS A 18 11.20 54.68 4.68
CA CYS A 18 11.65 54.28 3.36
C CYS A 18 10.86 53.06 2.87
N GLN A 19 9.96 53.26 1.91
CA GLN A 19 9.52 52.18 1.02
C GLN A 19 10.57 52.01 -0.08
N VAL A 20 11.44 51.00 0.07
CA VAL A 20 12.28 50.51 -1.04
C VAL A 20 11.35 49.71 -1.96
N GLN A 21 10.80 50.40 -2.97
CA GLN A 21 10.27 49.79 -4.18
C GLN A 21 11.45 49.49 -5.11
N THR A 22 11.91 48.24 -5.13
CA THR A 22 12.73 47.76 -6.25
C THR A 22 11.80 47.58 -7.45
N LYS A 23 11.77 48.61 -8.31
CA LYS A 23 11.24 48.50 -9.67
C LYS A 23 12.04 47.43 -10.40
N ARG A 24 11.37 46.31 -10.69
CA ARG A 24 11.85 45.30 -11.63
C ARG A 24 11.90 45.96 -13.02
N PRO A 25 13.04 45.96 -13.72
CA PRO A 25 13.13 46.60 -15.02
C PRO A 25 12.24 45.86 -16.02
N GLU A 26 11.40 46.63 -16.72
CA GLU A 26 10.75 46.24 -17.97
C GLU A 26 11.83 45.80 -18.96
N LEU A 27 11.81 44.52 -19.33
CA LEU A 27 12.47 44.03 -20.53
C LEU A 27 11.42 44.05 -21.64
N GLN A 28 11.75 44.86 -22.64
CA GLN A 28 11.01 45.08 -23.87
C GLN A 28 10.69 43.77 -24.59
N ASP A 29 9.49 43.73 -25.16
CA ASP A 29 9.10 42.79 -26.20
C ASP A 29 10.09 42.87 -27.36
N GLY A 30 10.86 41.80 -27.51
CA GLY A 30 11.74 41.53 -28.64
C GLY A 30 11.42 40.14 -29.17
N GLU A 31 11.00 40.09 -30.43
CA GLU A 31 10.64 38.90 -31.19
C GLU A 31 11.75 37.83 -31.23
N ASN A 32 11.31 36.56 -31.30
CA ASN A 32 12.05 35.38 -31.76
C ASN A 32 13.32 34.97 -31.01
N LYS A 33 13.22 33.88 -30.23
CA LYS A 33 13.85 32.58 -30.55
C LYS A 33 13.49 31.52 -29.50
N ASN A 34 13.28 30.30 -29.99
CA ASN A 34 13.27 29.07 -29.22
C ASN A 34 14.55 28.99 -28.35
N GLU A 35 14.50 29.46 -27.12
CA GLU A 35 15.49 29.07 -26.13
C GLU A 35 15.05 27.74 -25.54
N SER A 36 15.44 26.67 -26.25
CA SER A 36 15.66 25.39 -25.62
C SER A 36 16.47 25.65 -24.35
N PHE A 37 15.96 25.25 -23.19
CA PHE A 37 16.82 24.96 -22.05
C PHE A 37 17.84 23.95 -22.57
N SER A 38 19.00 24.43 -23.04
CA SER A 38 20.10 23.55 -23.41
C SER A 38 20.43 22.83 -22.13
N THR A 39 20.20 21.52 -22.11
CA THR A 39 20.60 20.67 -21.00
C THR A 39 22.02 21.08 -20.63
N LEU A 40 22.23 21.52 -19.38
CA LEU A 40 23.51 22.05 -18.89
C LEU A 40 24.68 21.06 -19.11
N VAL A 41 24.33 19.81 -19.39
CA VAL A 41 25.18 18.68 -19.71
C VAL A 41 24.68 18.09 -21.04
N ASP A 42 25.61 17.82 -21.96
CA ASP A 42 25.34 17.14 -23.24
C ASP A 42 24.56 15.83 -22.97
N PRO A 43 23.50 15.49 -23.74
CA PRO A 43 22.76 14.24 -23.61
C PRO A 43 23.64 12.98 -23.53
N LYS A 44 24.83 13.01 -24.12
CA LYS A 44 25.84 11.95 -24.03
C LYS A 44 26.37 11.71 -22.61
N TYR A 45 26.41 12.74 -21.77
CA TYR A 45 26.87 12.69 -20.37
C TYR A 45 25.70 12.82 -19.39
N SER A 46 24.46 12.76 -19.89
CA SER A 46 23.27 12.83 -19.07
C SER A 46 22.93 11.46 -18.48
N LEU A 47 22.68 11.43 -17.18
CA LEU A 47 22.21 10.24 -16.44
C LEU A 47 20.85 9.71 -16.93
N THR A 48 20.19 10.36 -17.89
CA THR A 48 18.96 9.85 -18.51
C THR A 48 19.17 8.54 -19.25
N GLN A 49 20.32 8.34 -19.91
CA GLN A 49 20.64 7.07 -20.57
C GLN A 49 20.80 5.96 -19.51
N ASP A 50 21.59 6.23 -18.48
CA ASP A 50 21.78 5.30 -17.35
C ASP A 50 20.46 4.94 -16.65
N ARG A 51 19.56 5.91 -16.44
CA ARG A 51 18.23 5.66 -15.86
C ARG A 51 17.38 4.74 -16.73
N ALA A 52 17.37 4.96 -18.05
CA ALA A 52 16.65 4.10 -18.99
C ALA A 52 17.26 2.68 -19.06
N GLU A 53 18.58 2.56 -18.94
CA GLU A 53 19.26 1.26 -18.84
C GLU A 53 18.95 0.55 -17.52
N PHE A 54 18.89 1.29 -16.40
CA PHE A 54 18.47 0.73 -15.12
C PHE A 54 17.02 0.24 -15.13
N GLU A 55 16.10 0.91 -15.83
CA GLU A 55 14.73 0.44 -16.00
C GLU A 55 14.68 -0.88 -16.79
N LYS A 56 15.44 -1.00 -17.88
CA LYS A 56 15.59 -2.26 -18.63
C LYS A 56 16.16 -3.38 -17.76
N LEU A 57 17.18 -3.08 -16.95
CA LEU A 57 17.71 -4.05 -15.98
C LEU A 57 16.67 -4.44 -14.93
N ARG A 58 15.82 -3.49 -14.50
CA ARG A 58 14.75 -3.72 -13.53
C ARG A 58 13.68 -4.66 -14.06
N GLU A 59 13.39 -4.63 -15.36
CA GLU A 59 12.47 -5.56 -16.03
C GLU A 59 12.95 -7.01 -15.94
N THR A 60 14.27 -7.23 -16.11
CA THR A 60 14.86 -8.58 -16.03
C THR A 60 14.96 -9.13 -14.59
N MET A 61 14.81 -8.27 -13.58
CA MET A 61 14.85 -8.72 -12.18
C MET A 61 13.57 -9.44 -11.74
N PRO A 62 13.70 -10.55 -10.99
CA PRO A 62 12.56 -11.22 -10.36
C PRO A 62 11.76 -10.26 -9.47
N GLU A 63 10.43 -10.36 -9.54
CA GLU A 63 9.51 -9.44 -8.85
C GLU A 63 9.72 -9.41 -7.33
N ALA A 64 9.98 -10.57 -6.72
CA ALA A 64 10.25 -10.67 -5.28
C ALA A 64 11.49 -9.84 -4.87
N LYS A 65 12.57 -9.88 -5.67
CA LYS A 65 13.78 -9.09 -5.42
C LYS A 65 13.53 -7.61 -5.66
N ARG A 66 12.75 -7.28 -6.69
CA ARG A 66 12.37 -5.89 -7.00
C ARG A 66 11.63 -5.25 -5.83
N ARG A 67 10.57 -5.89 -5.32
CA ARG A 67 9.82 -5.41 -4.15
C ARG A 67 10.71 -5.27 -2.91
N ALA A 68 11.58 -6.24 -2.65
CA ALA A 68 12.49 -6.17 -1.50
C ALA A 68 13.49 -5.00 -1.61
N ASN A 69 13.98 -4.71 -2.82
CA ASN A 69 14.86 -3.57 -3.09
C ASN A 69 14.11 -2.24 -2.96
N ASP A 70 12.87 -2.17 -3.44
CA ASP A 70 12.04 -0.96 -3.34
C ASP A 70 11.73 -0.60 -1.88
N GLU A 71 11.47 -1.62 -1.04
CA GLU A 71 11.29 -1.42 0.40
C GLU A 71 12.56 -0.92 1.08
N LYS A 72 13.73 -1.45 0.71
CA LYS A 72 15.01 -0.96 1.22
C LYS A 72 15.30 0.47 0.76
N ALA A 73 14.99 0.79 -0.48
CA ALA A 73 15.16 2.14 -1.03
C ALA A 73 14.28 3.15 -0.27
N LEU A 74 13.04 2.78 0.07
CA LEU A 74 12.15 3.61 0.88
C LEU A 74 12.73 3.88 2.29
N LEU A 75 13.25 2.86 2.97
CA LEU A 75 13.88 3.05 4.28
C LEU A 75 15.15 3.92 4.18
N ALA A 76 15.96 3.69 3.14
CA ALA A 76 17.16 4.48 2.88
C ALA A 76 16.82 5.95 2.59
N GLU A 77 15.70 6.23 1.90
CA GLU A 77 15.21 7.59 1.65
C GLU A 77 14.94 8.34 2.97
N TRP A 78 14.29 7.68 3.94
CA TRP A 78 14.01 8.30 5.25
C TRP A 78 15.26 8.53 6.08
N MET A 79 16.27 7.69 5.92
CA MET A 79 17.55 7.78 6.64
C MET A 79 18.62 8.58 5.87
N ASN A 80 18.25 9.22 4.75
CA ASN A 80 19.19 9.99 3.94
C ASN A 80 19.39 11.41 4.48
N GLY A 81 20.66 11.81 4.65
CA GLY A 81 21.07 13.19 4.89
C GLY A 81 20.86 13.73 6.31
N ASP A 82 20.69 12.87 7.32
CA ASP A 82 20.56 13.20 8.75
C ASP A 82 19.51 14.29 9.09
N ARG A 83 18.52 14.48 8.20
CA ARG A 83 17.55 15.58 8.26
C ARG A 83 16.42 15.35 9.25
N LEU A 84 16.05 14.09 9.48
CA LEU A 84 14.91 13.69 10.30
C LEU A 84 15.38 13.22 11.68
N LEU A 85 14.57 13.47 12.71
CA LEU A 85 14.84 12.89 14.02
C LEU A 85 14.63 11.37 13.95
N PRO A 86 15.46 10.56 14.62
CA PRO A 86 15.27 9.12 14.68
C PRO A 86 13.88 8.69 15.18
N SER A 87 13.25 9.50 16.04
CA SER A 87 11.86 9.32 16.50
C SER A 87 10.86 9.34 15.35
N ASP A 88 11.00 10.29 14.44
CA ASP A 88 10.05 10.52 13.35
C ASP A 88 10.16 9.40 12.31
N ILE A 89 11.39 8.91 12.09
CA ILE A 89 11.65 7.74 11.23
C ILE A 89 10.98 6.50 11.81
N ARG A 90 11.11 6.29 13.12
CA ARG A 90 10.43 5.18 13.82
C ARG A 90 8.91 5.29 13.70
N GLU A 91 8.34 6.47 13.93
CA GLU A 91 6.90 6.67 13.82
C GLU A 91 6.38 6.38 12.41
N LYS A 92 7.08 6.86 11.37
CA LYS A 92 6.74 6.56 9.97
C LYS A 92 6.76 5.06 9.69
N TYR A 93 7.78 4.36 10.17
CA TYR A 93 7.91 2.92 10.00
C TYR A 93 6.79 2.16 10.72
N ASP A 94 6.52 2.49 11.98
CA ASP A 94 5.47 1.83 12.78
C ASP A 94 4.08 2.04 12.15
N ASN A 95 3.82 3.25 11.64
CA ASN A 95 2.60 3.54 10.89
C ASN A 95 2.49 2.71 9.60
N LEU A 96 3.58 2.49 8.87
CA LEU A 96 3.61 1.64 7.67
C LEU A 96 3.34 0.18 8.04
N VAL A 97 4.00 -0.35 9.07
CA VAL A 97 3.80 -1.73 9.56
C VAL A 97 2.35 -1.92 9.99
N ARG A 98 1.77 -0.95 10.71
CA ARG A 98 0.35 -0.99 11.10
C ARG A 98 -0.57 -1.10 9.89
N LYS A 99 -0.40 -0.24 8.88
CA LYS A 99 -1.18 -0.29 7.63
C LYS A 99 -1.04 -1.62 6.91
N LYS A 100 0.17 -2.18 6.82
CA LYS A 100 0.40 -3.51 6.23
C LYS A 100 -0.35 -4.61 6.99
N ARG A 101 -0.35 -4.57 8.33
CA ARG A 101 -1.09 -5.51 9.18
C ARG A 101 -2.61 -5.38 8.98
N GLU A 102 -3.12 -4.16 8.90
CA GLU A 102 -4.54 -3.89 8.64
C GLU A 102 -5.00 -4.43 7.29
N LEU A 103 -4.24 -4.16 6.22
CA LEU A 103 -4.52 -4.69 4.88
C LEU A 103 -4.52 -6.21 4.87
N PHE A 104 -3.47 -6.83 5.44
CA PHE A 104 -3.39 -8.28 5.55
C PHE A 104 -4.58 -8.88 6.29
N ASN A 105 -4.96 -8.32 7.45
CA ASN A 105 -6.10 -8.80 8.21
C ASN A 105 -7.42 -8.63 7.44
N SER A 106 -7.59 -7.51 6.73
CA SER A 106 -8.76 -7.28 5.87
C SER A 106 -8.86 -8.36 4.78
N ASP A 107 -7.76 -8.66 4.12
CA ASP A 107 -7.71 -9.67 3.05
C ASP A 107 -7.96 -11.08 3.60
N MET A 108 -7.44 -11.41 4.79
CA MET A 108 -7.73 -12.68 5.45
C MET A 108 -9.20 -12.83 5.85
N THR A 109 -9.85 -11.75 6.30
CA THR A 109 -11.29 -11.77 6.58
C THR A 109 -12.08 -11.99 5.30
N LYS A 110 -11.80 -11.23 4.23
CA LYS A 110 -12.46 -11.40 2.93
C LYS A 110 -12.28 -12.80 2.36
N LEU A 111 -11.08 -13.38 2.50
CA LEU A 111 -10.77 -14.72 2.05
C LEU A 111 -11.63 -15.77 2.76
N ARG A 112 -11.77 -15.67 4.09
CA ARG A 112 -12.64 -16.56 4.88
C ARG A 112 -14.11 -16.38 4.54
N ASP A 113 -14.57 -15.15 4.37
CA ASP A 113 -15.96 -14.87 4.01
C ASP A 113 -16.30 -15.45 2.63
N HIS A 114 -15.40 -15.29 1.66
CA HIS A 114 -15.56 -15.84 0.32
C HIS A 114 -15.60 -17.37 0.36
N PHE A 115 -14.67 -18.01 1.08
CA PHE A 115 -14.68 -19.46 1.27
C PHE A 115 -15.98 -19.95 1.90
N SER A 116 -16.42 -19.34 3.00
CA SER A 116 -17.63 -19.73 3.72
C SER A 116 -18.90 -19.58 2.87
N LYS A 117 -18.97 -18.51 2.05
CA LYS A 117 -20.08 -18.31 1.11
C LYS A 117 -20.12 -19.40 0.04
N ASN A 118 -18.96 -19.74 -0.53
CA ASN A 118 -18.87 -20.78 -1.55
C ASN A 118 -19.16 -22.17 -0.97
N GLU A 119 -18.65 -22.47 0.23
CA GLU A 119 -18.93 -23.71 0.96
C GLU A 119 -20.45 -23.88 1.16
N LYS A 120 -21.12 -22.83 1.65
CA LYS A 120 -22.57 -22.83 1.84
C LYS A 120 -23.32 -23.03 0.53
N LYS A 121 -22.96 -22.30 -0.52
CA LYS A 121 -23.61 -22.42 -1.83
C LYS A 121 -23.46 -23.82 -2.40
N ASN A 122 -22.24 -24.37 -2.41
CA ASN A 122 -21.97 -25.70 -2.92
C ASN A 122 -22.74 -26.78 -2.15
N ARG A 123 -22.89 -26.61 -0.83
CA ARG A 123 -23.69 -27.50 0.00
C ARG A 123 -25.17 -27.43 -0.34
N GLU A 124 -25.72 -26.24 -0.52
CA GLU A 124 -27.12 -26.07 -0.92
C GLU A 124 -27.39 -26.66 -2.30
N ASP A 125 -26.48 -26.44 -3.26
CA ASP A 125 -26.60 -26.97 -4.61
C ASP A 125 -26.53 -28.51 -4.63
N PHE A 126 -25.64 -29.11 -3.83
CA PHE A 126 -25.58 -30.56 -3.65
C PHE A 126 -26.85 -31.14 -3.02
N LEU A 127 -27.38 -30.50 -1.97
CA LEU A 127 -28.62 -30.97 -1.33
C LEU A 127 -29.81 -30.88 -2.28
N LYS A 128 -29.87 -29.84 -3.12
CA LYS A 128 -30.89 -29.72 -4.17
C LYS A 128 -30.75 -30.81 -5.23
N SER A 129 -29.53 -31.14 -5.67
CA SER A 129 -29.33 -32.21 -6.66
C SER A 129 -29.76 -33.57 -6.10
N ILE A 130 -29.43 -33.87 -4.85
CA ILE A 130 -29.86 -35.10 -4.18
C ILE A 130 -31.38 -35.17 -4.06
N GLU A 131 -32.04 -34.07 -3.71
CA GLU A 131 -33.50 -34.05 -3.64
C GLU A 131 -34.14 -34.22 -5.02
N GLN A 132 -33.58 -33.59 -6.04
CA GLN A 132 -34.05 -33.74 -7.42
C GLN A 132 -33.89 -35.18 -7.90
N ASP A 133 -32.76 -35.83 -7.63
CA ASP A 133 -32.52 -37.24 -7.96
C ASP A 133 -33.58 -38.15 -7.30
N ARG A 134 -33.95 -37.87 -6.04
CA ARG A 134 -35.00 -38.62 -5.33
C ARG A 134 -36.37 -38.43 -5.96
N ILE A 135 -36.72 -37.18 -6.31
CA ILE A 135 -37.98 -36.85 -6.97
C ILE A 135 -38.04 -37.58 -8.32
N ASP A 136 -36.99 -37.49 -9.13
CA ASP A 136 -36.92 -38.10 -10.45
C ASP A 136 -36.98 -39.63 -10.40
N PHE A 137 -36.29 -40.23 -9.43
CA PHE A 137 -36.37 -41.67 -9.19
C PHE A 137 -37.79 -42.11 -8.78
N SER A 138 -38.48 -41.29 -7.97
CA SER A 138 -39.83 -41.58 -7.45
C SER A 138 -40.96 -41.41 -8.47
N LYS A 139 -40.72 -40.78 -9.63
CA LYS A 139 -41.73 -40.61 -10.70
C LYS A 139 -42.23 -41.93 -11.29
N HIS A 140 -41.43 -42.98 -11.20
CA HIS A 140 -41.76 -44.28 -11.77
C HIS A 140 -41.65 -45.37 -10.71
N LYS A 141 -42.55 -46.36 -10.78
CA LYS A 141 -42.46 -47.55 -9.93
C LYS A 141 -41.22 -48.36 -10.33
N ARG A 142 -40.35 -48.64 -9.37
CA ARG A 142 -39.12 -49.42 -9.55
C ARG A 142 -39.21 -50.72 -8.75
N ASP A 143 -38.47 -51.72 -9.21
CA ASP A 143 -38.32 -52.97 -8.48
C ASP A 143 -37.56 -52.77 -7.15
N ARG A 144 -37.69 -53.71 -6.23
CA ARG A 144 -37.05 -53.65 -4.91
C ARG A 144 -35.53 -53.54 -4.99
N GLU A 145 -34.88 -54.30 -5.88
CA GLU A 145 -33.43 -54.29 -6.04
C GLU A 145 -32.94 -52.90 -6.50
N ALA A 146 -33.52 -52.38 -7.59
CA ALA A 146 -33.21 -51.05 -8.09
C ALA A 146 -33.45 -49.91 -7.07
N ARG A 147 -34.41 -50.06 -6.15
CA ARG A 147 -34.60 -49.12 -5.04
C ARG A 147 -33.47 -49.19 -4.03
N ASN A 148 -33.05 -50.39 -3.63
CA ASN A 148 -31.96 -50.56 -2.69
C ASN A 148 -30.66 -49.98 -3.25
N ASP A 149 -30.34 -50.29 -4.51
CA ASP A 149 -29.11 -49.80 -5.15
C ASP A 149 -29.08 -48.27 -5.23
N PHE A 150 -30.19 -47.65 -5.67
CA PHE A 150 -30.30 -46.20 -5.73
C PHE A 150 -30.07 -45.52 -4.37
N PHE A 151 -30.70 -46.02 -3.31
CA PHE A 151 -30.55 -45.41 -1.98
C PHE A 151 -29.16 -45.68 -1.37
N ASN A 152 -28.55 -46.83 -1.66
CA ASN A 152 -27.18 -47.12 -1.25
C ASN A 152 -26.18 -46.19 -1.95
N GLU A 153 -26.31 -45.98 -3.27
CA GLU A 153 -25.48 -45.04 -4.02
C GLU A 153 -25.67 -43.59 -3.54
N LEU A 154 -26.90 -43.18 -3.25
CA LEU A 154 -27.20 -41.85 -2.75
C LEU A 154 -26.58 -41.61 -1.37
N ASP A 155 -26.66 -42.60 -0.47
CA ASP A 155 -26.01 -42.53 0.84
C ASP A 155 -24.48 -42.47 0.72
N GLN A 156 -23.90 -43.25 -0.21
CA GLN A 156 -22.47 -43.21 -0.47
C GLN A 156 -22.03 -41.86 -1.01
N LYS A 157 -22.71 -41.33 -2.05
CA LYS A 157 -22.46 -39.98 -2.60
C LYS A 157 -22.52 -38.90 -1.52
N ARG A 158 -23.48 -39.02 -0.60
CA ARG A 158 -23.61 -38.10 0.53
C ARG A 158 -22.42 -38.18 1.48
N LYS A 159 -21.99 -39.39 1.85
CA LYS A 159 -20.83 -39.59 2.72
C LYS A 159 -19.57 -39.03 2.08
N ASP A 160 -19.33 -39.33 0.81
CA ASP A 160 -18.15 -38.88 0.06
C ASP A 160 -18.12 -37.35 0.00
N TYR A 161 -19.24 -36.71 -0.37
CA TYR A 161 -19.35 -35.26 -0.41
C TYR A 161 -18.99 -34.59 0.92
N PHE A 162 -19.54 -35.09 2.04
CA PHE A 162 -19.27 -34.49 3.36
C PHE A 162 -17.88 -34.82 3.89
N SER A 163 -17.25 -35.91 3.43
CA SER A 163 -15.83 -36.19 3.70
C SER A 163 -14.95 -35.17 2.98
N GLU A 164 -15.13 -35.01 1.67
CA GLU A 164 -14.38 -34.03 0.86
C GLU A 164 -14.58 -32.59 1.37
N LEU A 165 -15.80 -32.24 1.77
CA LEU A 165 -16.09 -30.90 2.30
C LEU A 165 -15.26 -30.61 3.56
N ARG A 166 -15.09 -31.62 4.41
CA ARG A 166 -14.30 -31.51 5.64
C ARG A 166 -12.82 -31.36 5.32
N GLU A 167 -12.30 -32.17 4.39
CA GLU A 167 -10.92 -32.09 3.91
C GLU A 167 -10.60 -30.73 3.28
N LYS A 168 -11.46 -30.23 2.38
CA LYS A 168 -11.30 -28.90 1.75
C LYS A 168 -11.28 -27.77 2.78
N ARG A 169 -12.06 -27.89 3.85
CA ARG A 169 -12.06 -26.93 4.96
C ARG A 169 -10.78 -27.00 5.79
N ASP A 170 -10.30 -28.20 6.08
CA ASP A 170 -9.06 -28.39 6.84
C ASP A 170 -7.84 -27.88 6.06
N GLU A 171 -7.80 -28.14 4.74
CA GLU A 171 -6.78 -27.60 3.83
C GLU A 171 -6.82 -26.06 3.81
N PHE A 172 -8.01 -25.49 3.63
CA PHE A 172 -8.19 -24.03 3.64
C PHE A 172 -7.71 -23.39 4.96
N GLU A 173 -8.08 -23.95 6.11
CA GLU A 173 -7.64 -23.40 7.40
C GLU A 173 -6.13 -23.59 7.62
N SER A 174 -5.54 -24.66 7.09
CA SER A 174 -4.08 -24.83 7.09
C SER A 174 -3.39 -23.72 6.30
N ASP A 175 -3.83 -23.49 5.07
CA ASP A 175 -3.32 -22.42 4.19
C ASP A 175 -3.41 -21.04 4.84
N VAL A 176 -4.52 -20.76 5.54
CA VAL A 176 -4.72 -19.49 6.22
C VAL A 176 -3.77 -19.35 7.42
N ARG A 177 -3.52 -20.42 8.17
CA ARG A 177 -2.52 -20.43 9.25
C ARG A 177 -1.13 -20.16 8.71
N ASP A 178 -0.76 -20.82 7.61
CA ASP A 178 0.56 -20.67 6.98
C ASP A 178 0.76 -19.27 6.41
N LYS A 179 -0.24 -18.71 5.73
CA LYS A 179 -0.21 -17.31 5.26
C LYS A 179 0.01 -16.32 6.40
N ARG A 180 -0.67 -16.52 7.54
CA ARG A 180 -0.48 -15.67 8.72
C ARG A 180 0.91 -15.82 9.32
N LYS A 181 1.41 -17.05 9.46
CA LYS A 181 2.76 -17.31 9.96
C LYS A 181 3.81 -16.63 9.07
N ASN A 182 3.75 -16.87 7.75
CA ASN A 182 4.68 -16.29 6.79
C ASN A 182 4.67 -14.75 6.82
N PHE A 183 3.50 -14.14 6.98
CA PHE A 183 3.38 -12.69 7.12
C PHE A 183 4.02 -12.16 8.41
N GLU A 184 3.77 -12.81 9.55
CA GLU A 184 4.37 -12.38 10.82
C GLU A 184 5.90 -12.57 10.84
N ASP A 185 6.39 -13.67 10.27
CA ASP A 185 7.83 -13.92 10.12
C ASP A 185 8.48 -12.84 9.24
N TYR A 186 7.84 -12.46 8.13
CA TYR A 186 8.27 -11.34 7.29
C TYR A 186 8.32 -10.02 8.07
N ILE A 187 7.27 -9.67 8.83
CA ILE A 187 7.27 -8.43 9.62
C ILE A 187 8.37 -8.45 10.68
N LYS A 188 8.60 -9.61 11.32
CA LYS A 188 9.67 -9.77 12.31
C LYS A 188 11.04 -9.53 11.68
N GLU A 189 11.33 -10.13 10.54
CA GLU A 189 12.58 -9.90 9.80
C GLU A 189 12.76 -8.42 9.43
N ARG A 190 11.70 -7.78 8.93
CA ARG A 190 11.75 -6.36 8.56
C ARG A 190 12.00 -5.45 9.77
N ASN A 191 11.37 -5.74 10.90
CA ASN A 191 11.61 -5.00 12.14
C ASN A 191 13.06 -5.14 12.63
N LEU A 192 13.64 -6.33 12.53
CA LEU A 192 15.05 -6.54 12.90
C LEU A 192 15.98 -5.71 12.00
N ASN A 193 15.77 -5.76 10.69
CA ASN A 193 16.55 -4.99 9.72
C ASN A 193 16.40 -3.48 9.97
N PHE A 194 15.18 -2.98 10.09
CA PHE A 194 14.90 -1.57 10.37
C PHE A 194 15.57 -1.09 11.66
N ASN A 195 15.47 -1.87 12.76
CA ASN A 195 16.07 -1.48 14.03
C ASN A 195 17.60 -1.44 13.95
N SER A 196 18.22 -2.33 13.17
CA SER A 196 19.67 -2.31 12.94
C SER A 196 20.11 -1.05 12.18
N GLU A 197 19.38 -0.68 11.13
CA GLU A 197 19.65 0.51 10.31
C GLU A 197 19.39 1.80 11.10
N LEU A 198 18.29 1.86 11.84
CA LEU A 198 17.92 3.00 12.69
C LEU A 198 18.94 3.23 13.80
N LYS A 199 19.53 2.16 14.37
CA LYS A 199 20.60 2.29 15.36
C LYS A 199 21.83 2.98 14.75
N LEU A 200 22.30 2.50 13.61
CA LEU A 200 23.44 3.09 12.89
C LEU A 200 23.15 4.55 12.51
N TYR A 201 21.94 4.83 12.02
CA TYR A 201 21.49 6.19 11.73
C TYR A 201 21.52 7.08 12.99
N SER A 202 20.98 6.61 14.11
CA SER A 202 20.92 7.37 15.36
C SER A 202 22.31 7.70 15.89
N GLU A 203 23.26 6.78 15.77
CA GLU A 203 24.67 7.01 16.14
C GLU A 203 25.31 8.11 15.27
N ARG A 204 25.08 8.09 13.94
CA ARG A 204 25.55 9.14 13.02
C ARG A 204 24.89 10.49 13.31
N TRP A 205 23.58 10.51 13.48
CA TRP A 205 22.82 11.72 13.79
C TRP A 205 23.30 12.39 15.10
N ASN A 206 23.53 11.58 16.14
CA ASN A 206 24.03 12.06 17.42
C ASN A 206 25.46 12.62 17.32
N THR A 207 26.35 11.98 16.56
CA THR A 207 27.73 12.48 16.40
C THR A 207 27.77 13.80 15.63
N GLN A 208 26.97 13.95 14.58
CA GLN A 208 26.87 15.20 13.84
C GLN A 208 26.28 16.36 14.66
N ASN A 209 25.27 16.08 15.50
CA ASN A 209 24.64 17.12 16.33
C ASN A 209 25.42 17.43 17.61
N LYS A 210 26.34 16.56 18.05
CA LYS A 210 27.29 16.88 19.14
C LYS A 210 28.46 17.74 18.67
N ASN A 211 28.78 17.70 17.38
CA ASN A 211 29.89 18.44 16.77
C ASN A 211 29.47 19.80 16.19
N LYS A 212 28.19 20.18 16.34
CA LYS A 212 27.64 21.51 16.01
C LYS A 212 27.43 22.29 17.29
#